data_AF-A0A8C5P7C7-F1
#
_entry.id   AF-A0A8C5P7C7-F1
#
_cell.length_a   1.000
_cell.length_b   1.000
_cell.length_c   1.000
_cell.angle_alpha   90.00
_cell.angle_beta   90.00
_cell.angle_gamma   90.00
#
_symmetry.space_group_name_H-M   'P 1'
#
loop_
_entity.id
_entity.type
_entity.pdbx_description
1 polymer ?
#
loop_
_entity_poly.entity_id
_entity_poly.type
_entity_poly.pdbx_seq_one_letter_code
_entity_poly.pdbx_strand_id
1 'polypeptide(L)'
;MQCSSDATRRCPELTRKFSAKFHRWGEQCLGTANMVNVPKTRRTYCKKCGLHQPHKVTQYKKGKGSLYAEGKRRSDHKQSSYGRQTESIFRKKAKTTKKIVRRLECV
;
A
#
# COMPACT_ATOMS: atom_id res chain seq x y z
N MET A 1 -6.52 4.31 67.43
CA MET A 1 -7.56 4.65 66.44
C MET A 1 -7.88 3.39 65.66
N GLN A 2 -9.12 2.92 65.79
CA GLN A 2 -9.57 1.61 65.32
C GLN A 2 -9.67 1.52 63.80
N CYS A 3 -9.38 0.34 63.28
CA CYS A 3 -9.76 -0.11 61.94
C CYS A 3 -11.27 -0.40 61.87
N SER A 4 -11.89 -0.06 60.74
CA SER A 4 -13.23 -0.54 60.33
C SER A 4 -13.20 -0.64 58.80
N SER A 5 -12.99 -1.85 58.26
CA SER A 5 -14.01 -2.82 57.81
C SER A 5 -14.73 -2.41 56.51
N ASP A 6 -14.10 -2.82 55.40
CA ASP A 6 -14.68 -3.65 54.33
C ASP A 6 -16.01 -3.22 53.66
N ALA A 7 -15.90 -2.85 52.37
CA ALA A 7 -16.93 -3.13 51.37
C ALA A 7 -16.26 -3.37 50.01
N THR A 8 -15.79 -4.59 49.82
CA THR A 8 -15.66 -5.26 48.52
C THR A 8 -16.65 -4.77 47.44
N ARG A 9 -16.15 -4.24 46.33
CA ARG A 9 -16.76 -4.38 44.99
C ARG A 9 -15.70 -4.63 43.92
N ARG A 10 -15.29 -5.91 43.86
CA ARG A 10 -15.23 -6.75 42.65
C ARG A 10 -15.26 -5.98 41.29
N CYS A 11 -14.11 -5.85 40.63
CA CYS A 11 -14.02 -5.99 39.16
C CYS A 11 -14.36 -7.45 38.79
N PRO A 12 -14.80 -7.85 37.57
CA PRO A 12 -14.62 -7.22 36.26
C PRO A 12 -15.86 -7.35 35.33
N GLU A 13 -15.67 -7.13 34.02
CA GLU A 13 -16.60 -7.38 32.89
C GLU A 13 -17.66 -6.31 32.58
N LEU A 14 -17.24 -5.31 31.79
CA LEU A 14 -18.03 -4.99 30.60
C LEU A 14 -17.20 -5.28 29.35
N THR A 15 -17.31 -6.53 28.92
CA THR A 15 -17.01 -6.99 27.59
C THR A 15 -17.63 -6.09 26.52
N ARG A 16 -16.88 -5.89 25.44
CA ARG A 16 -17.37 -5.67 24.07
C ARG A 16 -18.32 -4.48 23.87
N LYS A 17 -17.71 -3.33 23.56
CA LYS A 17 -18.09 -2.63 22.33
C LYS A 17 -16.88 -2.61 21.39
N PHE A 18 -16.77 -3.72 20.66
CA PHE A 18 -16.15 -3.79 19.35
C PHE A 18 -16.79 -2.72 18.47
N SER A 19 -16.34 -1.47 18.56
CA SER A 19 -16.56 -0.51 17.49
C SER A 19 -15.52 -0.82 16.42
N ALA A 20 -15.77 -1.89 15.66
CA ALA A 20 -15.18 -2.09 14.35
C ALA A 20 -15.62 -0.94 13.44
N LYS A 21 -14.91 0.18 13.58
CA LYS A 21 -15.08 1.41 12.80
C LYS A 21 -13.66 1.97 12.74
N PHE A 22 -12.78 1.40 11.93
CA PHE A 22 -12.59 1.92 10.57
C PHE A 22 -11.80 0.91 9.68
N HIS A 23 -12.27 -0.33 9.52
CA HIS A 23 -11.86 -1.16 8.39
C HIS A 23 -12.65 -0.77 7.13
N ARG A 24 -12.49 0.45 6.64
CA ARG A 24 -12.94 0.80 5.28
C ARG A 24 -12.33 2.10 4.78
N TRP A 25 -11.01 2.13 4.66
CA TRP A 25 -10.37 3.06 3.73
C TRP A 25 -9.61 2.27 2.67
N GLY A 26 -10.32 2.05 1.56
CA GLY A 26 -9.69 1.85 0.26
C GLY A 26 -9.35 0.42 -0.11
N GLU A 27 -10.32 -0.48 -0.08
CA GLU A 27 -10.54 -1.30 -1.27
C GLU A 27 -10.78 -0.31 -2.43
N GLN A 28 -9.71 0.16 -3.06
CA GLN A 28 -9.84 0.82 -4.35
C GLN A 28 -10.14 -0.29 -5.34
N CYS A 29 -11.44 -0.53 -5.50
CA CYS A 29 -12.01 -1.24 -6.62
C CYS A 29 -11.26 -0.85 -7.90
N LEU A 30 -10.89 -1.89 -8.61
CA LEU A 30 -10.19 -1.92 -9.88
C LEU A 30 -10.97 -1.13 -10.93
N GLY A 31 -10.71 0.17 -11.03
CA GLY A 31 -11.17 1.01 -12.14
C GLY A 31 -9.99 1.39 -13.01
N THR A 32 -9.70 0.60 -14.04
CA THR A 32 -8.81 1.00 -15.12
C THR A 32 -9.36 2.27 -15.78
N ALA A 33 -8.74 3.41 -15.52
CA ALA A 33 -8.96 4.62 -16.31
C ALA A 33 -8.49 4.34 -17.75
N ASN A 34 -9.40 3.82 -18.57
CA ASN A 34 -9.21 3.50 -19.98
C ASN A 34 -9.43 4.76 -20.80
N MET A 35 -8.34 5.38 -21.24
CA MET A 35 -8.39 6.37 -22.33
C MET A 35 -7.70 5.87 -23.61
N VAL A 36 -7.16 4.64 -23.59
CA VAL A 36 -6.50 3.99 -24.74
C VAL A 36 -6.77 2.48 -24.70
N ASN A 37 -7.30 1.93 -25.81
CA ASN A 37 -7.55 0.48 -25.94
C ASN A 37 -6.25 -0.29 -26.22
N VAL A 38 -6.10 -1.44 -25.56
CA VAL A 38 -4.89 -2.27 -25.61
C VAL A 38 -5.30 -3.73 -25.80
N PRO A 39 -4.75 -4.46 -26.80
CA PRO A 39 -5.08 -5.86 -26.95
C PRO A 39 -4.56 -6.66 -25.73
N LYS A 40 -5.37 -7.61 -25.26
CA LYS A 40 -5.04 -8.49 -24.12
C LYS A 40 -3.92 -9.47 -24.46
N THR A 41 -3.74 -9.78 -25.75
CA THR A 41 -2.68 -10.63 -26.27
C THR A 41 -1.91 -9.90 -27.38
N ARG A 42 -0.59 -10.07 -27.43
CA ARG A 42 0.26 -9.50 -28.49
C ARG A 42 1.35 -10.49 -28.89
N ARG A 43 1.54 -10.74 -30.19
CA ARG A 43 2.69 -11.51 -30.67
C ARG A 43 3.93 -10.61 -30.69
N THR A 44 4.93 -10.94 -29.88
CA THR A 44 6.20 -10.20 -29.80
C THR A 44 7.37 -11.16 -29.60
N TYR A 45 8.57 -10.72 -29.95
CA TYR A 45 9.79 -11.47 -29.70
C TYR A 45 9.98 -11.72 -28.20
N CYS A 46 10.09 -12.99 -27.79
CA CYS A 46 10.45 -13.36 -26.43
C CYS A 46 11.96 -13.56 -26.34
N LYS A 47 12.64 -12.77 -25.51
CA LYS A 47 14.10 -12.90 -25.29
C LYS A 47 14.51 -14.25 -24.69
N LYS A 48 13.61 -14.92 -23.97
CA LYS A 48 13.89 -16.23 -23.36
C LYS A 48 13.74 -17.39 -24.36
N CYS A 49 12.74 -17.31 -25.24
CA CYS A 49 12.44 -18.38 -26.19
C CYS A 49 13.12 -18.19 -27.55
N GLY A 50 13.69 -17.01 -27.83
CA GLY A 50 14.35 -16.69 -29.10
C GLY A 50 13.41 -16.54 -30.30
N LEU A 51 12.09 -16.57 -30.08
CA LEU A 51 11.06 -16.61 -31.13
C LEU A 51 9.90 -15.65 -30.82
N HIS A 52 9.09 -15.34 -31.83
CA HIS A 52 7.89 -14.52 -31.68
C HIS A 52 6.70 -15.36 -31.17
N GLN A 53 6.41 -15.21 -29.87
CA GLN A 53 5.33 -15.92 -29.19
C GLN A 53 4.18 -14.97 -28.82
N PRO A 54 2.95 -15.48 -28.66
CA PRO A 54 1.86 -14.71 -28.05
C PRO A 54 2.19 -14.42 -26.58
N HIS A 55 2.07 -13.15 -26.18
CA HIS A 55 2.24 -12.71 -24.79
C HIS A 55 0.93 -12.21 -24.22
N LYS A 56 0.65 -12.53 -22.96
CA LYS A 56 -0.42 -11.91 -22.18
C LYS A 56 0.01 -10.52 -21.76
N VAL A 57 -0.82 -9.52 -22.04
CA VAL A 57 -0.53 -8.11 -21.78
C VAL A 57 -1.33 -7.65 -20.57
N THR A 58 -0.64 -7.28 -19.50
CA THR A 58 -1.28 -6.69 -18.30
C THR A 58 -0.72 -5.30 -18.01
N GLN A 59 -1.49 -4.46 -17.33
CA GLN A 59 -1.00 -3.15 -16.91
C GLN A 59 -0.15 -3.29 -15.64
N TYR A 60 1.05 -2.71 -15.63
CA TYR A 60 1.85 -2.65 -14.41
C TYR A 60 1.13 -1.77 -13.37
N LYS A 61 0.94 -2.32 -12.17
CA LYS A 61 0.55 -1.58 -10.98
C LYS A 61 1.73 -1.52 -10.02
N LYS A 62 1.98 -0.35 -9.43
CA LYS A 62 2.99 -0.19 -8.40
C LYS A 62 2.47 -0.84 -7.12
N GLY A 63 3.25 -1.74 -6.54
CA GLY A 63 2.93 -2.36 -5.25
C GLY A 63 3.07 -1.38 -4.08
N LYS A 64 2.60 -1.80 -2.91
CA LYS A 64 2.84 -1.10 -1.64
C LYS A 64 4.35 -1.09 -1.33
N GLY A 65 4.85 0.02 -0.80
CA GLY A 65 6.25 0.11 -0.38
C GLY A 65 6.54 -0.81 0.81
N SER A 66 7.69 -1.48 0.80
CA SER A 66 8.15 -2.29 1.94
C SER A 66 8.66 -1.41 3.08
N LEU A 67 8.30 -1.73 4.31
CA LEU A 67 8.77 -1.04 5.53
C LEU A 67 10.21 -1.39 5.88
N TYR A 68 10.64 -2.61 5.55
CA TYR A 68 11.97 -3.12 5.87
C TYR A 68 13.04 -2.69 4.86
N ALA A 69 12.66 -1.91 3.83
CA ALA A 69 13.63 -1.33 2.91
C ALA A 69 14.56 -0.37 3.66
N GLU A 70 15.86 -0.44 3.37
CA GLU A 70 16.90 0.36 4.03
C GLU A 70 16.57 1.86 4.06
N GLY A 71 16.11 2.39 2.92
CA GLY A 71 15.71 3.80 2.83
C GLY A 71 14.55 4.16 3.75
N LYS A 72 13.57 3.28 3.89
CA LYS A 72 12.39 3.52 4.74
C LYS A 72 12.77 3.44 6.22
N ARG A 73 13.54 2.42 6.62
CA ARG A 73 14.08 2.29 7.99
C ARG A 73 14.84 3.55 8.41
N ARG A 74 15.77 4.00 7.59
CA ARG A 74 16.54 5.23 7.84
C ARG A 74 15.65 6.46 8.00
N SER A 75 14.66 6.64 7.11
CA SER A 75 13.72 7.76 7.20
C SER A 75 12.86 7.70 8.46
N ASP A 76 12.46 6.52 8.91
CA ASP A 76 11.64 6.34 10.12
C ASP A 76 12.44 6.64 11.39
N HIS A 77 13.68 6.17 11.49
CA HIS A 77 14.60 6.53 12.57
C HIS A 77 14.91 8.03 12.59
N LYS A 78 15.08 8.64 11.42
CA LYS A 78 15.31 10.09 11.31
C LYS A 78 14.06 10.89 11.68
N GLN A 79 12.86 10.33 11.49
CA GLN A 79 11.59 11.01 11.75
C GLN A 79 11.12 10.91 13.21
N SER A 80 11.66 9.97 14.00
CA SER A 80 11.23 9.73 15.39
C SER A 80 11.77 10.72 16.42
N SER A 81 12.74 11.57 16.06
CA SER A 81 13.30 12.58 16.96
C SER A 81 12.43 13.84 17.05
N TYR A 82 12.68 14.66 18.06
CA TYR A 82 12.03 15.97 18.18
C TYR A 82 12.46 16.86 17.01
N GLY A 83 11.49 17.20 16.16
CA GLY A 83 11.73 17.95 14.95
C GLY A 83 10.50 17.96 14.04
N ARG A 84 10.56 18.77 12.99
CA ARG A 84 9.55 18.76 11.92
C ARG A 84 9.88 17.64 10.91
N GLN A 85 9.17 17.61 9.80
CA GLN A 85 9.45 16.74 8.66
C GLN A 85 10.94 16.82 8.24
N THR A 86 11.67 15.70 8.31
CA THR A 86 13.14 15.68 8.10
C THR A 86 13.58 15.47 6.65
N GLU A 87 12.67 14.99 5.80
CA GLU A 87 12.88 14.76 4.38
C GLU A 87 12.03 15.71 3.53
N SER A 88 12.61 16.26 2.46
CA SER A 88 11.89 17.22 1.62
C SER A 88 10.74 16.58 0.86
N ILE A 89 9.56 17.21 0.92
CA ILE A 89 8.38 16.78 0.14
C ILE A 89 8.37 17.57 -1.16
N PHE A 90 8.34 16.87 -2.29
CA PHE A 90 8.24 17.52 -3.60
C PHE A 90 6.83 18.08 -3.84
N ARG A 91 6.67 19.40 -3.72
CA ARG A 91 5.36 20.10 -3.84
C ARG A 91 5.00 20.52 -5.27
N LYS A 92 5.97 20.96 -6.07
CA LYS A 92 5.72 21.57 -7.39
C LYS A 92 5.63 20.54 -8.53
N LYS A 93 4.61 19.67 -8.50
CA LYS A 93 4.35 18.67 -9.55
C LYS A 93 3.76 19.35 -10.79
N ALA A 94 4.52 19.37 -11.90
CA ALA A 94 4.03 19.89 -13.19
C ALA A 94 3.38 18.81 -14.08
N LYS A 95 3.84 17.55 -13.97
CA LYS A 95 3.36 16.46 -14.83
C LYS A 95 2.00 15.95 -14.35
N THR A 96 1.02 15.99 -15.25
CA THR A 96 -0.35 15.53 -15.01
C THR A 96 -0.51 14.02 -15.25
N THR A 97 0.22 13.47 -16.21
CA THR A 97 0.10 12.07 -16.63
C THR A 97 1.34 11.24 -16.30
N LYS A 98 1.16 9.92 -16.18
CA LYS A 98 2.22 8.92 -15.97
C LYS A 98 2.31 8.04 -17.22
N LYS A 99 3.52 7.59 -17.55
CA LYS A 99 3.71 6.62 -18.64
C LYS A 99 3.06 5.27 -18.25
N ILE A 100 2.26 4.72 -19.15
CA ILE A 100 1.63 3.40 -18.95
C ILE A 100 2.66 2.32 -19.26
N VAL A 101 3.08 1.57 -18.23
CA VAL A 101 3.95 0.41 -18.39
C VAL A 101 3.09 -0.84 -18.51
N ARG A 102 3.37 -1.69 -19.51
CA ARG A 102 2.73 -2.99 -19.71
C ARG A 102 3.69 -4.11 -19.29
N ARG A 103 3.17 -5.15 -18.64
CA ARG A 103 3.90 -6.39 -18.38
C ARG A 103 3.51 -7.39 -19.47
N LEU A 104 4.51 -8.00 -20.09
CA LEU A 104 4.35 -9.04 -21.11
C LEU A 104 4.76 -10.37 -20.50
N GLU A 105 3.80 -11.27 -20.31
CA GLU A 105 4.05 -12.62 -19.84
C GLU A 105 4.02 -13.55 -21.06
N CYS A 106 5.12 -14.25 -21.30
CA CYS A 106 5.15 -15.31 -22.31
C CYS A 106 4.20 -16.42 -21.87
N VAL A 107 3.38 -16.90 -22.81
CA VAL A 107 2.59 -18.12 -22.63
C VAL A 107 3.54 -19.32 -22.63
#